data_AF-A0A2V5MKU4-F1
#
_entry.id   AF-A0A2V5MKU4-F1
#
_cell.length_a   1.000
_cell.length_b   1.000
_cell.length_c   1.000
_cell.angle_alpha   90.00
_cell.angle_beta   90.00
_cell.angle_gamma   90.00
#
_symmetry.space_group_name_H-M   'P 1'
#
loop_
_entity.id
_entity.type
_entity.pdbx_description
1 polymer ?
#
loop_
_entity_poly.entity_id
_entity_poly.type
_entity_poly.pdbx_seq_one_letter_code
_entity_poly.pdbx_strand_id
1 'polypeptide(L)' 'MNRLKESLTVSHEIHTYTELRQQIHDDLRIQHPEWVEPNGESPMCDFYEARLMALLHFDAKGLN' A
#
# COMPACT_ATOMS: atom_id res chain seq x y z
N MET A 1 -4.94 -20.03 -27.66
CA MET A 1 -4.21 -20.04 -26.38
C MET A 1 -3.87 -18.60 -25.99
N ASN A 2 -4.86 -17.82 -25.52
CA ASN A 2 -4.73 -16.40 -25.18
C ASN A 2 -5.30 -16.15 -23.78
N ARG A 3 -4.60 -16.55 -22.72
CA ARG A 3 -5.10 -16.30 -21.36
C ARG A 3 -4.00 -16.08 -20.31
N LEU A 4 -2.89 -15.46 -20.73
CA LEU A 4 -1.81 -15.01 -19.83
C LEU A 4 -1.42 -13.55 -20.06
N LYS A 5 -2.26 -12.75 -20.73
CA LYS A 5 -1.97 -11.32 -21.00
C LYS A 5 -3.02 -10.33 -20.46
N GLU A 6 -4.00 -10.83 -19.70
CA GLU A 6 -5.10 -10.01 -19.15
C GLU A 6 -5.11 -9.98 -17.61
N SER A 7 -3.96 -10.22 -16.98
CA SER A 7 -3.68 -9.59 -15.69
C SER A 7 -2.65 -8.48 -15.93
N LEU A 8 -2.94 -7.64 -16.93
CA LEU A 8 -2.54 -6.25 -16.83
C LEU A 8 -3.37 -5.70 -15.69
N THR A 9 -2.90 -5.91 -14.45
CA THR A 9 -3.21 -5.02 -13.34
C THR A 9 -3.15 -3.63 -13.92
N VAL A 10 -4.32 -3.00 -14.07
CA VAL A 10 -4.42 -1.59 -14.44
C VAL A 10 -3.47 -0.91 -13.47
N SER A 11 -2.28 -0.53 -13.94
CA SER A 11 -1.40 0.34 -13.18
C SER A 11 -2.21 1.62 -13.10
N HIS A 12 -2.97 1.78 -12.03
CA HIS A 12 -3.60 3.04 -11.71
C HIS A 12 -2.44 4.02 -11.73
N GLU A 13 -2.42 4.94 -12.69
CA GLU A 13 -1.39 5.97 -12.66
C GLU A 13 -1.59 6.71 -11.36
N ILE A 14 -0.56 6.66 -10.51
CA ILE A 14 -0.64 7.27 -9.20
C ILE A 14 -0.17 8.70 -9.36
N HIS A 15 -1.11 9.63 -9.31
CA HIS A 15 -0.86 11.03 -9.63
C HIS A 15 -0.29 11.78 -8.41
N THR A 16 -0.45 11.23 -7.21
CA THR A 16 0.00 11.84 -5.96
C THR A 16 0.52 10.79 -4.97
N TYR A 17 1.43 11.23 -4.09
CA TYR A 17 1.93 10.38 -2.99
C TYR A 17 0.81 9.86 -2.08
N THR A 18 -0.24 10.65 -1.86
CA THR A 18 -1.40 10.26 -1.05
C THR A 18 -2.18 9.10 -1.67
N GLU A 19 -2.38 9.12 -2.99
CA GLU A 19 -3.04 8.03 -3.71
C GLU A 19 -2.23 6.73 -3.66
N LEU A 20 -0.89 6.82 -3.75
CA LEU A 20 -0.02 5.62 -3.65
C LEU A 20 -0.14 4.99 -2.28
N ARG A 21 -0.15 5.84 -1.24
CA ARG A 21 -0.27 5.38 0.13
C ARG A 21 -1.62 4.69 0.36
N GLN A 22 -2.70 5.27 -0.15
CA GLN A 22 -4.03 4.68 -0.05
C GLN A 22 -4.11 3.34 -0.78
N GLN A 23 -3.56 3.25 -1.99
CA GLN A 23 -3.55 2.00 -2.74
C GLN A 23 -2.76 0.90 -2.01
N ILE A 24 -1.58 1.20 -1.47
CA ILE A 24 -0.80 0.24 -0.68
C ILE A 24 -1.59 -0.21 0.55
N HIS A 25 -2.25 0.71 1.25
CA HIS A 25 -3.07 0.39 2.41
C HIS A 25 -4.22 -0.57 2.06
N ASP A 26 -4.96 -0.26 0.99
CA ASP A 26 -6.11 -1.06 0.55
C ASP A 26 -5.66 -2.43 0.04
N ASP A 27 -4.57 -2.49 -0.73
CA ASP A 27 -3.99 -3.74 -1.23
C ASP A 27 -3.53 -4.63 -0.07
N LEU A 28 -2.88 -4.07 0.96
CA LEU A 28 -2.46 -4.83 2.16
C LEU A 28 -3.66 -5.43 2.88
N ARG A 29 -4.76 -4.70 2.99
CA ARG A 29 -5.99 -5.19 3.63
C ARG A 29 -6.65 -6.31 2.85
N ILE A 30 -6.63 -6.25 1.52
CA ILE A 30 -7.15 -7.30 0.64
C ILE A 30 -6.26 -8.56 0.71
N GLN A 31 -4.94 -8.38 0.78
CA GLN A 31 -3.99 -9.49 0.88
C GLN A 31 -3.99 -10.17 2.26
N HIS A 32 -4.22 -9.39 3.32
CA HIS A 32 -4.20 -9.85 4.71
C HIS A 32 -5.53 -9.59 5.43
N PRO A 33 -6.62 -10.27 5.02
CA PRO A 33 -7.90 -10.13 5.71
C PRO A 33 -7.83 -10.58 7.17
N GLU A 34 -6.85 -11.42 7.54
CA GLU A 34 -6.63 -11.86 8.91
C GLU A 34 -6.12 -10.76 9.86
N TRP A 35 -5.61 -9.64 9.31
CA TRP A 35 -5.21 -8.48 10.12
C TRP A 35 -6.38 -7.54 10.43
N VAL A 36 -7.51 -7.73 9.75
CA VAL A 36 -8.70 -6.92 9.94
C VAL A 36 -9.50 -7.45 11.13
N GLU A 37 -9.61 -6.63 12.15
CA GLU A 37 -10.42 -6.90 13.32
C GLU A 37 -11.93 -6.80 13.01
N PRO A 38 -12.81 -7.38 13.85
CA PRO A 38 -14.26 -7.35 13.62
C PRO A 38 -14.87 -5.93 13.58
N ASN A 39 -14.21 -4.95 14.21
CA ASN A 39 -14.58 -3.53 14.16
C ASN A 39 -14.13 -2.85 12.85
N GLY A 40 -13.40 -3.55 12.00
CA GLY A 40 -12.84 -3.05 10.75
C GLY A 40 -11.48 -2.37 10.88
N GLU A 41 -10.90 -2.29 12.07
CA GLU A 41 -9.54 -1.76 12.25
C GLU A 41 -8.49 -2.79 11.82
N SER A 42 -7.29 -2.33 11.50
CA SER A 42 -6.15 -3.21 11.23
C SER A 42 -4.88 -2.55 11.79
N PRO A 43 -4.56 -2.76 13.08
CA PRO A 43 -3.37 -2.18 13.69
C PRO A 43 -2.07 -2.53 12.97
N MET A 44 -2.05 -3.66 12.27
CA MET A 44 -0.93 -4.05 11.41
C MET A 44 -0.82 -3.17 10.16
N CYS A 45 -1.93 -2.85 9.49
CA CYS A 45 -1.91 -1.89 8.38
C CYS A 45 -1.40 -0.52 8.84
N ASP A 46 -1.87 -0.04 9.99
CA ASP A 46 -1.42 1.23 10.58
C ASP A 46 0.09 1.23 10.85
N PHE A 47 0.62 0.11 11.35
CA PHE A 47 2.07 -0.05 11.58
C PHE A 47 2.86 0.03 10.27
N TYR A 48 2.42 -0.63 9.22
CA TYR A 48 3.08 -0.57 7.91
C TYR A 48 3.02 0.84 7.32
N GLU A 49 1.90 1.53 7.46
CA GLU A 49 1.74 2.90 6.98
C GLU A 49 2.69 3.86 7.75
N ALA A 50 2.75 3.76 9.07
CA ALA A 50 3.68 4.54 9.89
C ALA A 50 5.14 4.28 9.52
N ARG A 51 5.50 3.01 9.28
CA ARG A 51 6.86 2.62 8.86
C ARG A 51 7.21 3.16 7.47
N LEU A 52 6.26 3.11 6.53
CA LEU A 52 6.44 3.67 5.19
C LEU A 52 6.71 5.18 5.26
N MET A 53 5.91 5.93 6.03
CA MET A 53 6.14 7.36 6.23
C MET A 53 7.51 7.65 6.85
N ALA A 54 7.91 6.86 7.85
CA ALA A 54 9.20 7.03 8.51
C ALA A 54 10.35 6.80 7.52
N LEU A 55 10.34 5.71 6.75
CA LEU A 55 11.38 5.41 5.76
C LEU A 55 11.51 6.53 4.73
N LEU A 56 10.39 7.01 4.19
CA LEU A 56 10.40 8.11 3.22
C LEU A 56 10.88 9.43 3.82
N HIS A 57 10.59 9.67 5.10
CA HIS A 57 11.12 10.82 5.83
C HIS A 57 12.64 10.72 6.07
N PHE A 58 13.14 9.51 6.35
CA PHE A 58 14.57 9.26 6.56
C PHE A 58 15.36 9.29 5.25
N ASP A 59 14.82 8.72 4.17
CA ASP A 59 15.44 8.76 2.83
C ASP A 59 15.53 10.20 2.30
N ALA A 60 14.53 11.03 2.58
CA ALA A 60 14.57 12.46 2.24
C ALA A 60 15.67 13.25 2.99
N LYS A 61 16.12 12.77 4.16
CA LYS A 61 17.22 13.39 4.93
C LYS A 61 18.61 12.89 4.52
N GLY A 62 18.72 11.76 3.82
CA GLY A 62 19.98 11.19 3.36
C GLY A 62 20.57 11.82 2.08
N LEU A 63 19.87 12.82 1.50
CA LEU A 63 20.30 13.57 0.32
C LEU A 63 21.06 14.88 0.65
N ASN A 64 21.63 15.01 1.86
CA ASN A 64 22.47 16.15 2.26
C ASN A 64 23.94 15.76 2.37
#